data_AF-C6E6S5-F1
#
_entry.id   AF-C6E6S5-F1
#
_cell.length_a   1.000
_cell.length_b   1.000
_cell.length_c   1.000
_cell.angle_alpha   90.00
_cell.angle_beta   90.00
_cell.angle_gamma   90.00
#
_symmetry.space_group_name_H-M   'P 1'
#
loop_
_entity.id
_entity.type
_entity.pdbx_description
1 polymer ?
#
loop_
_entity_poly.entity_id
_entity_poly.type
_entity_poly.pdbx_seq_one_letter_code
_entity_poly.pdbx_strand_id
1 'polypeptide(L)'
;MPSPNCEKRSMPLRIYTKEQIAFLYDNQKGRGVRELTDLFNQKFGTTKKASQIKSFKGNHRLNSGLNGCFVKGSVSWNKGKKGYMGANATSFKKGQIPPNRTRLWTERISKDGYIEINVPERNPHTGFPTRYRLKHAWLWEMSNGPVPAGHALIFKDGEKQNVDLDNLLLVTRSELLSLNLHKYSEAPNDLKPAVLALAKMEAKAGIRIRPGRRGKAKRKGILFLCVFCGHEHNTVKECNVCEESHNNELGQAGRGGRAVSQAILTANHAALNVEEGLVGKR
;
A
#
# COMPACT_ATOMS: atom_id res chain seq x y z
N MET A 1 51.42 -23.81 82.13
CA MET A 1 51.80 -24.37 80.80
C MET A 1 51.20 -23.48 79.71
N PRO A 2 51.93 -22.50 79.18
CA PRO A 2 51.52 -21.79 77.97
C PRO A 2 51.86 -22.61 76.73
N SER A 3 50.89 -22.75 75.82
CA SER A 3 50.98 -23.61 74.63
C SER A 3 52.06 -23.13 73.64
N PRO A 4 52.96 -24.01 73.17
CA PRO A 4 53.99 -23.69 72.20
C PRO A 4 53.50 -24.09 70.79
N ASN A 5 52.70 -23.25 70.13
CA ASN A 5 52.73 -23.25 68.67
C ASN A 5 52.14 -21.96 68.05
N CYS A 6 53.00 -21.02 67.70
CA CYS A 6 52.69 -19.95 66.75
C CYS A 6 53.62 -20.11 65.54
N GLU A 7 53.47 -21.22 64.83
CA GLU A 7 54.15 -21.44 63.55
C GLU A 7 53.46 -20.62 62.45
N LYS A 8 54.09 -19.48 62.14
CA LYS A 8 54.14 -18.75 60.87
C LYS A 8 53.00 -19.08 59.88
N ARG A 9 51.96 -18.24 59.86
CA ARG A 9 50.95 -18.20 58.79
C ARG A 9 51.68 -18.13 57.43
N SER A 10 51.54 -19.16 56.60
CA SER A 10 52.08 -19.19 55.23
C SER A 10 51.55 -17.98 54.46
N MET A 11 52.45 -17.05 54.08
CA MET A 11 52.03 -15.89 53.28
C MET A 11 51.41 -16.40 51.96
N PRO A 12 50.22 -15.89 51.57
CA PRO A 12 49.60 -16.31 50.32
C PRO A 12 50.53 -16.00 49.16
N LEU A 13 50.72 -16.98 48.27
CA LEU A 13 51.53 -16.85 47.06
C LEU A 13 51.01 -15.64 46.25
N ARG A 14 51.80 -14.58 46.19
CA ARG A 14 51.47 -13.41 45.36
C ARG A 14 51.50 -13.87 43.90
N ILE A 15 50.35 -13.79 43.22
CA ILE A 15 50.14 -14.19 41.81
C ILE A 15 51.11 -13.45 40.86
N TYR A 16 51.61 -12.28 41.28
CA TYR A 16 52.58 -11.48 40.57
C TYR A 16 53.83 -11.27 41.43
N THR A 17 55.00 -11.34 40.78
CA THR A 17 56.28 -11.01 41.42
C THR A 17 56.39 -9.50 41.67
N LYS A 18 57.30 -9.08 42.56
CA LYS A 18 57.51 -7.65 42.84
C LYS A 18 57.90 -6.86 41.58
N GLU A 19 58.70 -7.45 40.70
CA GLU A 19 59.11 -6.86 39.42
C GLU A 19 57.96 -6.71 38.43
N GLN A 20 57.08 -7.72 38.34
CA GLN A 20 55.87 -7.67 37.51
C GLN A 20 54.90 -6.60 38.00
N ILE A 21 54.78 -6.45 39.32
CA ILE A 21 53.97 -5.40 39.93
C ILE A 21 54.54 -4.03 39.57
N ALA A 22 55.84 -3.79 39.78
CA ALA A 22 56.48 -2.52 39.46
C ALA A 22 56.26 -2.12 37.98
N PHE A 23 56.42 -3.08 37.06
CA PHE A 23 56.15 -2.85 35.64
C PHE A 23 54.72 -2.39 35.36
N LEU A 24 53.73 -2.98 36.04
CA LEU A 24 52.33 -2.59 35.89
C LEU A 24 52.05 -1.20 36.46
N TYR A 25 52.75 -0.77 37.52
CA TYR A 25 52.62 0.60 38.03
C TYR A 25 53.19 1.64 37.05
N ASP A 26 54.35 1.35 36.45
CA ASP A 26 55.04 2.29 35.56
C ASP A 26 54.33 2.47 34.21
N ASN A 27 53.73 1.39 33.68
CA ASN A 27 53.22 1.36 32.30
C ASN A 27 51.70 1.55 32.17
N GLN A 28 50.98 1.76 33.29
CA GLN A 28 49.51 1.79 33.25
C GLN A 28 48.89 3.09 32.72
N LYS A 29 49.61 4.23 32.79
CA LYS A 29 49.09 5.53 32.37
C LYS A 29 48.94 5.60 30.84
N GLY A 30 47.80 6.08 30.36
CA GLY A 30 47.53 6.30 28.93
C GLY A 30 47.27 5.05 28.09
N ARG A 31 47.44 3.84 28.64
CA ARG A 31 47.30 2.58 27.88
C ARG A 31 46.02 1.83 28.18
N GLY A 32 45.45 1.24 27.13
CA GLY A 32 44.31 0.34 27.24
C GLY A 32 44.72 -0.97 27.93
N VAL A 33 43.75 -1.68 28.51
CA VAL A 33 44.03 -2.97 29.18
C VAL A 33 44.61 -4.01 28.22
N ARG A 34 44.14 -4.03 26.96
CA ARG A 34 44.64 -4.96 25.93
C ARG A 34 46.11 -4.70 25.63
N GLU A 35 46.42 -3.47 25.24
CA GLU A 35 47.78 -3.01 24.97
C GLU A 35 48.73 -3.25 26.15
N LEU A 36 48.30 -2.95 27.38
CA LEU A 36 49.10 -3.22 28.58
C LEU A 36 49.34 -4.72 28.80
N THR A 37 48.38 -5.57 28.46
CA THR A 37 48.51 -7.04 28.56
C THR A 37 49.49 -7.58 27.53
N ASP A 38 49.44 -7.06 26.31
CA ASP A 38 50.35 -7.46 25.24
C ASP A 38 51.80 -7.09 25.60
N LEU A 39 52.03 -5.87 26.10
CA LEU A 39 53.33 -5.43 26.61
C LEU A 39 53.82 -6.25 27.80
N PHE A 40 52.92 -6.59 28.74
CA PHE A 40 53.25 -7.42 29.90
C PHE A 40 53.71 -8.82 29.47
N ASN A 41 52.96 -9.43 28.55
CA ASN A 41 53.26 -10.77 28.02
C ASN A 41 54.55 -10.78 27.20
N GLN A 42 54.79 -9.74 26.40
CA GLN A 42 56.03 -9.60 25.63
C GLN A 42 57.27 -9.45 26.55
N LYS A 43 57.16 -8.67 27.63
CA LYS A 43 58.29 -8.42 28.53
C LYS A 43 58.66 -9.61 29.42
N PHE A 44 57.66 -10.32 29.95
CA PHE A 44 57.88 -11.41 30.90
C PHE A 44 57.71 -12.81 30.30
N GLY A 45 57.46 -12.92 28.99
CA GLY A 45 57.22 -14.20 28.32
C GLY A 45 56.00 -14.96 28.84
N THR A 46 55.02 -14.24 29.41
CA THR A 46 53.83 -14.85 30.03
C THR A 46 52.65 -14.89 29.07
N THR A 47 51.66 -15.72 29.38
CA THR A 47 50.38 -15.81 28.65
C THR A 47 49.22 -15.34 29.52
N LYS A 48 49.33 -14.14 30.12
CA LYS A 48 48.25 -13.58 30.95
C LYS A 48 47.10 -13.08 30.07
N LYS A 49 45.86 -13.31 30.52
CA LYS A 49 44.64 -12.80 29.87
C LYS A 49 44.41 -11.35 30.27
N ALA A 50 43.81 -10.57 29.36
CA ALA A 50 43.44 -9.17 29.62
C ALA A 50 42.51 -9.02 30.84
N SER A 51 41.70 -10.03 31.15
CA SER A 51 40.88 -10.07 32.36
C SER A 51 41.71 -10.09 33.65
N GLN A 52 42.84 -10.82 33.66
CA GLN A 52 43.72 -10.92 34.83
C GLN A 52 44.42 -9.58 35.13
N ILE A 53 44.85 -8.88 34.08
CA ILE A 53 45.43 -7.53 34.18
C ILE A 53 44.34 -6.51 34.57
N LYS A 54 43.12 -6.64 34.03
CA LYS A 54 41.97 -5.82 34.45
C LYS A 54 41.66 -5.98 35.93
N SER A 55 41.60 -7.21 36.43
CA SER A 55 41.37 -7.51 37.85
C SER A 55 42.48 -6.96 38.74
N PHE A 56 43.75 -7.08 38.30
CA PHE A 56 44.87 -6.47 39.01
C PHE A 56 44.72 -4.95 39.12
N LYS A 57 44.44 -4.25 38.01
CA LYS A 57 44.20 -2.79 38.03
C LYS A 57 43.04 -2.41 38.95
N GLY A 58 41.96 -3.19 38.95
CA GLY A 58 40.82 -2.97 39.84
C GLY A 58 41.18 -3.10 41.32
N ASN A 59 41.85 -4.20 41.70
CA ASN A 59 42.26 -4.47 43.08
C ASN A 59 43.28 -3.45 43.62
N HIS A 60 44.14 -2.93 42.74
CA HIS A 60 45.18 -1.95 43.09
C HIS A 60 44.79 -0.50 42.77
N ARG A 61 43.52 -0.24 42.38
CA ARG A 61 42.98 1.09 42.06
C ARG A 61 43.81 1.86 41.02
N LEU A 62 44.34 1.16 40.01
CA LEU A 62 45.15 1.75 38.93
C LEU A 62 44.26 2.32 37.82
N ASN A 63 44.32 3.65 37.64
CA ASN A 63 43.58 4.35 36.60
C ASN A 63 44.48 4.79 35.44
N SER A 64 44.18 4.31 34.23
CA SER A 64 44.90 4.64 32.99
C SER A 64 44.58 6.05 32.46
N GLY A 65 43.55 6.72 32.97
CA GLY A 65 43.11 8.03 32.48
C GLY A 65 42.34 7.98 31.15
N LEU A 66 42.06 6.78 30.64
CA LEU A 66 41.23 6.55 29.45
C LEU A 66 39.76 6.47 29.86
N ASN A 67 38.97 7.41 29.37
CA ASN A 67 37.57 7.65 29.71
C ASN A 67 36.60 7.09 28.65
N GLY A 68 37.11 6.59 27.52
CA GLY A 68 36.29 5.95 26.48
C GLY A 68 35.32 6.89 25.76
N CYS A 69 35.35 8.18 26.07
CA CYS A 69 34.52 9.20 25.45
C CYS A 69 35.01 9.53 24.04
N PHE A 70 34.07 9.79 23.14
CA PHE A 70 34.38 10.34 21.82
C PHE A 70 34.95 11.76 21.95
N VAL A 71 35.98 12.07 21.17
CA VAL A 71 36.56 13.41 21.11
C VAL A 71 35.52 14.36 20.48
N LYS A 72 35.36 15.55 21.07
CA LYS A 72 34.46 16.59 20.56
C LYS A 72 34.84 16.92 19.10
N GLY A 73 33.88 16.78 18.19
CA GLY A 73 34.10 16.97 16.75
C GLY A 73 34.28 15.68 15.93
N SER A 74 34.30 14.51 16.56
CA SER A 74 34.33 13.23 15.83
C SER A 74 33.04 13.01 15.02
N VAL A 75 33.20 12.71 13.74
CA VAL A 75 32.08 12.39 12.82
C VAL A 75 31.88 10.87 12.82
N SER A 76 30.65 10.42 13.05
CA SER A 76 30.32 8.99 12.97
C SER A 76 30.43 8.50 11.52
N TRP A 77 30.88 7.26 11.32
CA TRP A 77 31.04 6.64 9.99
C TRP A 77 29.74 6.55 9.16
N ASN A 78 28.60 6.73 9.83
CA ASN A 78 27.24 6.70 9.28
C ASN A 78 26.61 8.08 9.06
N LYS A 79 27.29 9.18 9.40
CA LYS A 79 26.75 10.53 9.18
C LYS A 79 26.46 10.73 7.69
N GLY A 80 25.21 11.06 7.35
CA GLY A 80 24.77 11.27 5.96
C GLY A 80 24.34 10.00 5.20
N LYS A 81 24.42 8.81 5.80
CA LYS A 81 24.08 7.53 5.14
C LYS A 81 22.69 6.97 5.50
N LYS A 82 21.77 7.80 6.01
CA LYS A 82 20.42 7.35 6.37
C LYS A 82 19.68 6.90 5.10
N GLY A 83 19.27 5.62 5.05
CA GLY A 83 18.59 5.04 3.88
C GLY A 83 19.53 4.61 2.74
N TYR A 84 20.85 4.58 2.95
CA TYR A 84 21.79 4.11 1.94
C TYR A 84 21.71 2.59 1.80
N MET A 85 21.08 2.12 0.72
CA MET A 85 21.23 0.77 0.22
C MET A 85 22.15 0.85 -1.00
N GLY A 86 23.37 0.35 -0.87
CA GLY A 86 24.27 0.20 -2.02
C GLY A 86 23.64 -0.70 -3.09
N ALA A 87 24.15 -0.62 -4.32
CA ALA A 87 23.73 -1.53 -5.38
C ALA A 87 23.95 -2.99 -4.93
N ASN A 88 22.90 -3.79 -4.97
CA ASN A 88 22.92 -5.21 -4.65
C ASN A 88 22.82 -6.07 -5.92
N ALA A 89 22.93 -7.39 -5.81
CA ALA A 89 22.89 -8.30 -6.96
C ALA A 89 21.59 -8.17 -7.79
N THR A 90 20.49 -7.76 -7.15
CA THR A 90 19.18 -7.54 -7.79
C THR A 90 18.97 -6.13 -8.34
N SER A 91 19.95 -5.23 -8.18
CA SER A 91 19.86 -3.87 -8.69
C SER A 91 20.04 -3.86 -10.21
N PHE A 92 19.13 -3.20 -10.93
CA PHE A 92 19.25 -3.04 -12.37
C PHE A 92 20.52 -2.26 -12.73
N LYS A 93 21.34 -2.80 -13.62
CA LYS A 93 22.50 -2.08 -14.16
C LYS A 93 22.01 -1.00 -15.12
N LYS A 94 22.68 0.15 -15.16
CA LYS A 94 22.38 1.22 -16.12
C LYS A 94 22.46 0.66 -17.55
N GLY A 95 21.37 0.78 -18.32
CA GLY A 95 21.27 0.25 -19.69
C GLY A 95 20.78 -1.20 -19.81
N GLN A 96 20.56 -1.91 -18.70
CA GLN A 96 19.97 -3.24 -18.74
C GLN A 96 18.50 -3.15 -19.14
N ILE A 97 18.16 -3.80 -20.25
CA ILE A 97 16.78 -3.89 -20.74
C ILE A 97 16.10 -5.09 -20.06
N PRO A 98 14.96 -4.90 -19.37
CA PRO A 98 14.22 -6.02 -18.80
C PRO A 98 13.76 -7.02 -19.88
N PRO A 99 13.78 -8.33 -19.61
CA PRO A 99 13.39 -9.34 -20.59
C PRO A 99 11.90 -9.27 -20.95
N ASN A 100 11.06 -8.77 -20.04
CA ASN A 100 9.63 -8.56 -20.21
C ASN A 100 9.29 -7.22 -20.90
N ARG A 101 10.27 -6.53 -21.48
CA ARG A 101 10.02 -5.30 -22.23
C ARG A 101 9.15 -5.63 -23.45
N THR A 102 8.01 -4.94 -23.55
CA THR A 102 7.12 -5.08 -24.70
C THR A 102 7.84 -4.68 -25.99
N ARG A 103 7.70 -5.49 -27.04
CA ARG A 103 8.19 -5.18 -28.38
C ARG A 103 7.41 -4.00 -28.97
N LEU A 104 8.01 -3.31 -29.93
CA LEU A 104 7.29 -2.31 -30.71
C LEU A 104 6.15 -2.99 -31.48
N TRP A 105 5.07 -2.24 -31.72
CA TRP A 105 3.88 -2.68 -32.47
C TRP A 105 3.09 -3.82 -31.84
N THR A 106 3.39 -4.19 -30.59
CA THR A 106 2.57 -5.17 -29.86
C THR A 106 1.20 -4.57 -29.55
N GLU A 107 0.15 -5.35 -29.76
CA GLU A 107 -1.23 -4.98 -29.50
C GLU A 107 -1.69 -5.44 -28.12
N ARG A 108 -2.57 -4.65 -27.49
CA ARG A 108 -3.24 -5.03 -26.25
C ARG A 108 -4.66 -4.47 -26.20
N ILE A 109 -5.52 -5.12 -25.42
CA ILE A 109 -6.88 -4.64 -25.17
C ILE A 109 -6.86 -3.75 -23.92
N SER A 110 -7.39 -2.53 -24.06
CA SER A 110 -7.54 -1.55 -22.98
C SER A 110 -8.71 -1.90 -22.06
N LYS A 111 -8.78 -1.30 -20.87
CA LYS A 111 -9.90 -1.48 -19.93
C LYS A 111 -11.26 -1.12 -20.55
N ASP A 112 -11.26 -0.15 -21.45
CA ASP A 112 -12.46 0.33 -22.15
C ASP A 112 -12.83 -0.49 -23.40
N GLY A 113 -12.07 -1.55 -23.69
CA GLY A 113 -12.31 -2.50 -24.80
C GLY A 113 -11.69 -2.11 -26.14
N TYR A 114 -10.90 -1.04 -26.21
CA TYR A 114 -10.19 -0.63 -27.43
C TYR A 114 -8.85 -1.35 -27.60
N ILE A 115 -8.43 -1.54 -28.85
CA ILE A 115 -7.08 -2.03 -29.17
C ILE A 115 -6.08 -0.88 -29.10
N GLU A 116 -5.01 -1.07 -28.34
CA GLU A 116 -3.86 -0.17 -28.24
C GLU A 116 -2.62 -0.82 -28.86
N ILE A 117 -1.82 -0.03 -29.57
CA ILE A 117 -0.57 -0.46 -30.21
C ILE A 117 0.61 0.30 -29.59
N ASN A 118 1.71 -0.41 -29.32
CA ASN A 118 2.94 0.18 -28.77
C ASN A 118 3.75 0.89 -29.88
N VAL A 119 3.71 2.22 -29.93
CA VAL A 119 4.35 3.03 -30.97
C VAL A 119 5.68 3.62 -30.43
N PRO A 120 6.72 3.74 -31.27
CA PRO A 120 7.98 4.43 -30.92
C PRO A 120 7.83 5.96 -30.85
N GLU A 121 6.83 6.45 -30.13
CA GLU A 121 6.62 7.86 -29.85
C GLU A 121 6.93 8.16 -28.38
N ARG A 122 7.55 9.33 -28.11
CA ARG A 122 7.85 9.77 -26.75
C ARG A 122 6.56 10.00 -25.96
N ASN A 123 6.45 9.35 -24.80
CA ASN A 123 5.32 9.55 -23.90
C ASN A 123 5.39 10.95 -23.24
N PRO A 124 4.38 11.82 -23.39
CA PRO A 124 4.39 13.16 -22.78
C PRO A 124 4.42 13.15 -21.25
N HIS A 125 3.88 12.11 -20.61
CA HIS A 125 3.75 12.04 -19.15
C HIS A 125 4.97 11.42 -18.49
N THR A 126 5.51 10.33 -19.06
CA THR A 126 6.62 9.57 -18.44
C THR A 126 7.97 9.85 -19.10
N GLY A 127 7.99 10.53 -20.25
CA GLY A 127 9.22 10.77 -21.03
C GLY A 127 9.81 9.52 -21.69
N PHE A 128 9.18 8.35 -21.55
CA PHE A 128 9.64 7.09 -22.13
C PHE A 128 9.63 7.16 -23.68
N PRO A 129 10.57 6.52 -24.39
CA PRO A 129 10.68 6.63 -25.85
C PRO A 129 9.57 5.90 -26.63
N THR A 130 8.71 5.15 -25.93
CA THR A 130 7.55 4.48 -26.53
C THR A 130 6.30 4.81 -25.73
N ARG A 131 5.15 4.75 -26.40
CA ARG A 131 3.82 4.93 -25.79
C ARG A 131 2.80 4.05 -26.48
N TYR A 132 1.75 3.70 -25.75
CA TYR A 132 0.58 3.10 -26.35
C TYR A 132 -0.29 4.19 -27.00
N ARG A 133 -0.77 3.92 -28.21
CA ARG A 133 -1.78 4.71 -28.91
C ARG A 133 -2.96 3.82 -29.26
N LEU A 134 -4.14 4.40 -29.38
CA LEU A 134 -5.32 3.70 -29.88
C LEU A 134 -5.09 3.31 -31.34
N LYS A 135 -5.24 2.03 -31.68
CA LYS A 135 -4.94 1.47 -33.01
C LYS A 135 -5.78 2.14 -34.10
N HIS A 136 -7.07 2.38 -33.85
CA HIS A 136 -7.97 3.04 -34.79
C HIS A 136 -7.55 4.48 -35.12
N ALA A 137 -7.13 5.25 -34.11
CA ALA A 137 -6.67 6.62 -34.31
C ALA A 137 -5.34 6.65 -35.07
N TRP A 138 -4.43 5.73 -34.74
CA TRP A 138 -3.15 5.61 -35.44
C TRP A 138 -3.33 5.23 -36.92
N LEU A 139 -4.18 4.24 -37.22
CA LEU A 139 -4.49 3.86 -38.61
C LEU A 139 -5.15 4.99 -39.41
N TRP A 140 -6.11 5.68 -38.79
CA TRP A 140 -6.75 6.84 -39.42
C TRP A 140 -5.73 7.95 -39.73
N GLU A 141 -4.83 8.26 -38.80
CA GLU A 141 -3.82 9.29 -39.00
C GLU A 141 -2.83 8.96 -40.11
N MET A 142 -2.54 7.67 -40.32
CA MET A 142 -1.69 7.22 -41.41
C MET A 142 -2.33 7.42 -42.79
N SER A 143 -3.65 7.23 -42.93
CA SER A 143 -4.34 7.32 -44.23
C SER A 143 -4.89 8.72 -44.52
N ASN A 144 -5.49 9.37 -43.52
CA ASN A 144 -6.27 10.60 -43.69
C ASN A 144 -5.63 11.83 -43.01
N GLY A 145 -4.55 11.64 -42.26
CA GLY A 145 -3.90 12.70 -41.50
C GLY A 145 -4.51 12.95 -40.11
N PRO A 146 -4.04 13.99 -39.40
CA PRO A 146 -4.41 14.24 -38.00
C PRO A 146 -5.92 14.46 -37.85
N VAL A 147 -6.49 13.90 -36.78
CA VAL A 147 -7.90 14.13 -36.42
C VAL A 147 -8.11 15.62 -36.11
N PRO A 148 -8.99 16.33 -36.85
CA PRO A 148 -9.21 17.75 -36.64
C PRO A 148 -9.74 18.06 -35.24
N ALA A 149 -9.44 19.25 -34.71
CA ALA A 149 -9.97 19.70 -33.45
C ALA A 149 -11.51 19.70 -33.46
N GLY A 150 -12.13 19.29 -32.34
CA GLY A 150 -13.59 19.21 -32.23
C GLY A 150 -14.23 18.01 -32.95
N HIS A 151 -13.43 17.10 -33.51
CA HIS A 151 -13.90 15.85 -34.09
C HIS A 151 -13.46 14.66 -33.23
N ALA A 152 -14.14 13.52 -33.42
CA ALA A 152 -13.88 12.26 -32.78
C ALA A 152 -14.07 11.13 -33.79
N LEU A 153 -13.31 10.05 -33.61
CA LEU A 153 -13.47 8.83 -34.39
C LEU A 153 -14.45 7.89 -33.69
N ILE A 154 -15.37 7.34 -34.46
CA ILE A 154 -16.33 6.31 -34.03
C ILE A 154 -16.26 5.10 -34.96
N PHE A 155 -16.73 3.96 -34.46
CA PHE A 155 -16.90 2.74 -35.25
C PHE A 155 -18.35 2.69 -35.77
N LYS A 156 -18.54 2.50 -37.09
CA LYS A 156 -19.88 2.33 -37.70
C LYS A 156 -20.61 1.15 -37.09
N ASP A 157 -19.88 0.06 -36.86
CA ASP A 157 -20.45 -1.18 -36.32
C ASP A 157 -20.61 -1.14 -34.79
N GLY A 158 -20.05 -0.14 -34.09
CA GLY A 158 -20.02 -0.09 -32.63
C GLY A 158 -19.03 -1.09 -31.98
N GLU A 159 -18.49 -2.03 -32.74
CA GLU A 159 -17.48 -2.99 -32.30
C GLU A 159 -16.09 -2.36 -32.25
N LYS A 160 -15.56 -2.21 -31.02
CA LYS A 160 -14.29 -1.51 -30.75
C LYS A 160 -13.03 -2.25 -31.20
N GLN A 161 -13.18 -3.54 -31.50
CA GLN A 161 -12.10 -4.42 -31.94
C GLN A 161 -12.03 -4.55 -33.47
N ASN A 162 -13.09 -4.18 -34.18
CA ASN A 162 -13.12 -4.17 -35.64
C ASN A 162 -12.43 -2.90 -36.18
N VAL A 163 -11.12 -2.94 -36.32
CA VAL A 163 -10.30 -1.78 -36.71
C VAL A 163 -9.99 -1.80 -38.21
N ASP A 164 -11.02 -1.54 -39.02
CA ASP A 164 -10.90 -1.31 -40.45
C ASP A 164 -11.14 0.17 -40.79
N LEU A 165 -10.38 0.72 -41.74
CA LEU A 165 -10.52 2.14 -42.14
C LEU A 165 -11.93 2.46 -42.62
N ASP A 166 -12.58 1.53 -43.32
CA ASP A 166 -13.95 1.69 -43.81
C ASP A 166 -15.00 1.65 -42.68
N ASN A 167 -14.69 1.02 -41.55
CA ASN A 167 -15.54 0.99 -40.36
C ASN A 167 -15.37 2.26 -39.50
N LEU A 168 -14.35 3.08 -39.76
CA LEU A 168 -14.13 4.32 -39.02
C LEU A 168 -14.89 5.48 -39.65
N LEU A 169 -15.54 6.27 -38.79
CA LEU A 169 -16.18 7.53 -39.15
C LEU A 169 -15.62 8.65 -38.32
N LEU A 170 -15.26 9.74 -38.99
CA LEU A 170 -14.97 11.01 -38.37
C LEU A 170 -16.29 11.76 -38.13
N VAL A 171 -16.55 12.14 -36.89
CA VAL A 171 -17.80 12.76 -36.46
C VAL A 171 -17.48 13.97 -35.56
N THR A 172 -18.28 15.02 -35.64
CA THR A 172 -18.12 16.20 -34.77
C THR A 172 -18.51 15.87 -33.32
N ARG A 173 -18.01 16.63 -32.34
CA ARG A 173 -18.39 16.40 -30.92
C ARG A 173 -19.89 16.59 -30.65
N SER A 174 -20.58 17.45 -31.40
CA SER A 174 -22.04 17.64 -31.31
C SER A 174 -22.80 16.43 -31.83
N GLU A 175 -22.43 15.91 -32.99
CA GLU A 175 -23.00 14.68 -33.54
C GLU A 175 -22.72 13.48 -32.61
N LEU A 176 -21.51 13.37 -32.06
CA LEU A 176 -21.16 12.32 -31.09
C LEU A 176 -22.06 12.37 -29.84
N LEU A 177 -22.39 13.57 -29.36
CA LEU A 177 -23.31 13.73 -28.24
C LEU A 177 -24.70 13.20 -28.58
N SER A 178 -25.25 13.58 -29.74
CA SER A 178 -26.55 13.06 -30.22
C SER A 178 -26.51 11.53 -30.37
N LEU A 179 -25.44 10.98 -30.96
CA LEU A 179 -25.28 9.53 -31.10
C LEU A 179 -25.26 8.78 -29.76
N ASN A 180 -24.58 9.33 -28.75
CA ASN A 180 -24.55 8.75 -27.41
C ASN A 180 -25.93 8.81 -26.73
N LEU A 181 -26.71 9.86 -26.96
CA LEU A 181 -28.07 10.00 -26.43
C LEU A 181 -29.04 8.99 -27.04
N HIS A 182 -28.91 8.73 -28.35
CA HIS A 182 -29.68 7.71 -29.07
C HIS A 182 -29.13 6.29 -28.89
N LYS A 183 -28.13 6.10 -28.01
CA LYS A 183 -27.50 4.81 -27.71
C LYS A 183 -27.04 4.07 -28.97
N TYR A 184 -26.36 4.77 -29.87
CA TYR A 184 -25.92 4.24 -31.16
C TYR A 184 -25.19 2.89 -31.06
N SER A 185 -24.40 2.68 -30.01
CA SER A 185 -23.69 1.42 -29.77
C SER A 185 -24.60 0.22 -29.50
N GLU A 186 -25.79 0.44 -28.93
CA GLU A 186 -26.79 -0.60 -28.62
C GLU A 186 -27.76 -0.83 -29.79
N ALA A 187 -27.79 0.05 -30.79
CA ALA A 187 -28.71 -0.04 -31.92
C ALA A 187 -28.36 -1.24 -32.83
N PRO A 188 -29.35 -1.91 -33.45
CA PRO A 188 -29.08 -2.94 -34.46
C PRO A 188 -28.43 -2.31 -35.70
N ASN A 189 -27.56 -3.06 -36.37
CA ASN A 189 -26.75 -2.56 -37.50
C ASN A 189 -27.60 -1.92 -38.61
N ASP A 190 -28.79 -2.47 -38.89
CA ASP A 190 -29.69 -1.97 -39.93
C ASP A 190 -30.25 -0.57 -39.63
N LEU A 191 -30.40 -0.21 -38.35
CA LEU A 191 -30.92 1.10 -37.92
C LEU A 191 -29.80 2.14 -37.73
N LYS A 192 -28.53 1.72 -37.64
CA LYS A 192 -27.40 2.63 -37.43
C LYS A 192 -27.30 3.74 -38.47
N PRO A 193 -27.50 3.50 -39.79
CA PRO A 193 -27.50 4.57 -40.78
C PRO A 193 -28.59 5.62 -40.53
N ALA A 194 -29.80 5.19 -40.13
CA ALA A 194 -30.91 6.08 -39.83
C ALA A 194 -30.64 6.91 -38.56
N VAL A 195 -30.13 6.27 -37.49
CA VAL A 195 -29.76 6.96 -36.24
C VAL A 195 -28.62 7.96 -36.48
N LEU A 196 -27.64 7.60 -37.33
CA LEU A 196 -26.57 8.51 -37.73
C LEU A 196 -27.10 9.73 -38.49
N ALA A 197 -28.02 9.52 -39.43
CA ALA A 197 -28.66 10.61 -40.16
C ALA A 197 -29.45 11.53 -39.23
N LEU A 198 -30.23 10.95 -38.31
CA LEU A 198 -30.97 11.69 -37.27
C LEU A 198 -30.02 12.55 -36.42
N ALA A 199 -28.94 11.97 -35.90
CA ALA A 199 -27.96 12.68 -35.08
C ALA A 199 -27.30 13.86 -35.83
N LYS A 200 -27.00 13.69 -37.12
CA LYS A 200 -26.49 14.78 -37.98
C LYS A 200 -27.51 15.90 -38.14
N MET A 201 -28.78 15.57 -38.37
CA MET A 201 -29.85 16.55 -38.49
C MET A 201 -30.03 17.33 -37.18
N GLU A 202 -30.06 16.65 -36.03
CA GLU A 202 -30.18 17.28 -34.71
C GLU A 202 -29.01 18.20 -34.38
N ALA A 203 -27.78 17.74 -34.63
CA ALA A 203 -26.57 18.51 -34.41
C ALA A 203 -26.55 19.77 -35.28
N LYS A 204 -26.99 19.67 -36.54
CA LYS A 204 -27.10 20.82 -37.45
C LYS A 204 -28.23 21.77 -37.06
N ALA A 205 -29.36 21.25 -36.58
CA ALA A 205 -30.48 22.04 -36.08
C ALA A 205 -30.18 22.71 -34.73
N GLY A 206 -29.09 22.34 -34.05
CA GLY A 206 -28.72 22.87 -32.75
C GLY A 206 -29.68 22.45 -31.62
N ILE A 207 -30.42 21.36 -31.81
CA ILE A 207 -31.39 20.87 -30.82
C ILE A 207 -30.62 20.38 -29.60
N ARG A 208 -30.74 21.10 -28.49
CA ARG A 208 -30.09 20.73 -27.23
C ARG A 208 -30.92 19.68 -26.50
N ILE A 209 -30.76 18.43 -26.88
CA ILE A 209 -31.38 17.30 -26.18
C ILE A 209 -30.70 17.17 -24.80
N ARG A 210 -31.46 17.43 -23.75
CA ARG A 210 -31.01 17.20 -22.37
C ARG A 210 -31.43 15.78 -21.98
N PRO A 211 -30.50 14.91 -21.54
CA PRO A 211 -30.91 13.66 -20.93
C PRO A 211 -31.79 14.02 -19.72
N GLY A 212 -32.94 13.37 -19.58
CA GLY A 212 -33.77 13.52 -18.38
C GLY A 212 -32.88 13.30 -17.16
N ARG A 213 -32.98 14.18 -16.15
CA ARG A 213 -32.25 13.98 -14.88
C ARG A 213 -32.64 12.59 -14.39
N ARG A 214 -31.71 11.64 -14.37
CA ARG A 214 -31.90 10.39 -13.65
C ARG A 214 -32.11 10.80 -12.19
N GLY A 215 -33.37 10.77 -11.74
CA GLY A 215 -33.66 10.89 -10.32
C GLY A 215 -32.79 9.88 -9.59
N LYS A 216 -32.23 10.25 -8.44
CA LYS A 216 -31.56 9.26 -7.58
C LYS A 216 -32.52 8.08 -7.46
N ALA A 217 -32.08 6.88 -7.86
CA ALA A 217 -32.85 5.68 -7.64
C ALA A 217 -33.25 5.70 -6.16
N LYS A 218 -34.55 5.77 -5.85
CA LYS A 218 -35.01 5.65 -4.47
C LYS A 218 -34.41 4.33 -3.99
N ARG A 219 -33.56 4.38 -2.96
CA ARG A 219 -33.10 3.16 -2.28
C ARG A 219 -34.38 2.40 -1.96
N LYS A 220 -34.57 1.21 -2.55
CA LYS A 220 -35.68 0.34 -2.14
C LYS A 220 -35.51 0.17 -0.64
N GLY A 221 -36.47 0.63 0.15
CA GLY A 221 -36.46 0.39 1.59
C GLY A 221 -36.29 -1.10 1.80
N ILE A 222 -35.45 -1.50 2.75
CA ILE A 222 -35.39 -2.90 3.17
C ILE A 222 -36.76 -3.18 3.77
N LEU A 223 -37.56 -4.02 3.09
CA LEU A 223 -38.79 -4.54 3.65
C LEU A 223 -38.40 -5.59 4.67
N PHE A 224 -38.76 -5.34 5.92
CA PHE A 224 -38.61 -6.29 7.02
C PHE A 224 -39.89 -7.12 7.11
N LEU A 225 -39.74 -8.44 7.19
CA LEU A 225 -40.87 -9.32 7.46
C LEU A 225 -41.11 -9.37 8.97
N CYS A 226 -42.33 -9.10 9.41
CA CYS A 226 -42.68 -9.24 10.82
C CYS A 226 -42.64 -10.72 11.23
N VAL A 227 -41.85 -11.06 12.25
CA VAL A 227 -41.74 -12.44 12.74
C VAL A 227 -43.04 -12.94 13.38
N PHE A 228 -43.91 -12.04 13.85
CA PHE A 228 -45.16 -12.40 14.52
C PHE A 228 -46.36 -12.55 13.58
N CYS A 229 -46.56 -11.63 12.63
CA CYS A 229 -47.72 -11.65 11.73
C CYS A 229 -47.39 -11.93 10.26
N GLY A 230 -46.10 -12.03 9.90
CA GLY A 230 -45.66 -12.27 8.52
C GLY A 230 -45.84 -11.09 7.56
N HIS A 231 -46.35 -9.94 8.01
CA HIS A 231 -46.50 -8.77 7.14
C HIS A 231 -45.20 -8.01 6.94
N GLU A 232 -45.03 -7.46 5.74
CA GLU A 232 -43.89 -6.63 5.36
C GLU A 232 -44.03 -5.19 5.88
N HIS A 233 -42.98 -4.66 6.50
CA HIS A 233 -42.93 -3.29 6.99
C HIS A 233 -41.59 -2.63 6.70
N ASN A 234 -41.59 -1.29 6.65
CA ASN A 234 -40.46 -0.49 6.15
C ASN A 234 -39.47 -0.07 7.24
N THR A 235 -39.72 -0.40 8.51
CA THR A 235 -38.88 -0.05 9.67
C THR A 235 -38.73 -1.25 10.61
N VAL A 236 -37.57 -1.39 11.28
CA VAL A 236 -37.31 -2.52 12.19
C VAL A 236 -38.13 -2.46 13.49
N LYS A 237 -38.64 -1.26 13.84
CA LYS A 237 -39.13 -0.97 15.19
C LYS A 237 -40.60 -1.27 15.41
N GLU A 238 -41.44 -1.12 14.39
CA GLU A 238 -42.89 -1.04 14.57
C GLU A 238 -43.59 -1.81 13.44
N CYS A 239 -44.35 -2.83 13.81
CA CYS A 239 -45.32 -3.46 12.91
C CYS A 239 -46.70 -2.89 13.23
N ASN A 240 -47.24 -2.07 12.33
CA ASN A 240 -48.53 -1.39 12.54
C ASN A 240 -49.71 -2.35 12.81
N VAL A 241 -49.59 -3.64 12.46
CA VAL A 241 -50.63 -4.65 12.71
C VAL A 241 -50.51 -5.28 14.10
N CYS A 242 -49.28 -5.42 14.62
CA CYS A 242 -49.04 -6.04 15.92
C CYS A 242 -49.11 -5.02 17.08
N GLU A 243 -48.87 -3.75 16.81
CA GLU A 243 -48.90 -2.70 17.82
C GLU A 243 -50.30 -2.48 18.42
N GLU A 244 -51.37 -2.64 17.62
CA GLU A 244 -52.75 -2.53 18.10
C GLU A 244 -53.19 -3.75 18.93
N SER A 245 -52.66 -4.94 18.64
CA SER A 245 -53.02 -6.18 19.34
C SER A 245 -52.31 -6.33 20.69
N HIS A 246 -51.08 -5.81 20.84
CA HIS A 246 -50.37 -5.85 22.12
C HIS A 246 -50.85 -4.80 23.14
N ASN A 247 -51.40 -3.67 22.69
CA ASN A 247 -51.97 -2.66 23.60
C ASN A 247 -53.32 -3.08 24.19
N ASN A 248 -54.03 -4.03 23.57
CA ASN A 248 -55.31 -4.51 24.06
C ASN A 248 -55.16 -5.66 25.09
N GLU A 249 -54.02 -6.36 25.12
CA GLU A 249 -53.73 -7.42 26.11
C GLU A 249 -52.79 -6.96 27.25
N LEU A 250 -52.08 -5.84 27.11
CA LEU A 250 -51.24 -5.26 28.18
C LEU A 250 -51.94 -4.19 29.03
N GLY A 251 -53.26 -4.05 28.90
CA GLY A 251 -54.11 -3.33 29.85
C GLY A 251 -54.23 -4.01 31.23
N GLN A 252 -53.66 -5.21 31.41
CA GLN A 252 -53.71 -5.98 32.66
C GLN A 252 -52.37 -6.63 33.04
N ALA A 253 -51.23 -5.96 32.93
CA ALA A 253 -50.03 -6.40 33.65
C ALA A 253 -49.06 -5.25 33.90
N GLY A 254 -48.79 -4.97 35.18
CA GLY A 254 -47.89 -3.92 35.64
C GLY A 254 -46.43 -4.09 35.18
N ARG A 255 -45.69 -2.98 35.31
CA ARG A 255 -44.23 -2.75 35.18
C ARG A 255 -43.35 -4.01 35.00
N GLY A 256 -43.39 -4.64 33.82
CA GLY A 256 -42.50 -5.74 33.46
C GLY A 256 -42.22 -5.91 31.96
N GLY A 257 -43.01 -5.30 31.07
CA GLY A 257 -42.95 -5.53 29.62
C GLY A 257 -41.75 -4.92 28.87
N ARG A 258 -40.96 -4.01 29.48
CA ARG A 258 -39.82 -3.37 28.78
C ARG A 258 -38.58 -4.26 28.63
N ALA A 259 -38.41 -5.27 29.50
CA ALA A 259 -37.19 -6.09 29.51
C ALA A 259 -37.13 -7.10 28.35
N VAL A 260 -38.28 -7.64 27.94
CA VAL A 260 -38.35 -8.66 26.86
C VAL A 260 -38.12 -8.03 25.49
N SER A 261 -38.64 -6.82 25.26
CA SER A 261 -38.46 -6.08 24.00
C SER A 261 -37.00 -5.68 23.76
N GLN A 262 -36.28 -5.29 24.82
CA GLN A 262 -34.87 -4.89 24.70
C GLN A 262 -33.95 -6.06 24.31
N ALA A 263 -34.23 -7.27 24.78
CA ALA A 263 -33.41 -8.46 24.51
C ALA A 263 -33.56 -8.99 23.07
N ILE A 264 -34.76 -8.89 22.50
CA ILE A 264 -35.02 -9.29 21.10
C ILE A 264 -34.38 -8.29 20.13
N LEU A 265 -34.39 -6.99 20.47
CA LEU A 265 -33.72 -5.95 19.67
C LEU A 265 -32.20 -6.11 19.62
N THR A 266 -31.54 -6.53 20.71
CA THR A 266 -30.08 -6.78 20.72
C THR A 266 -29.70 -8.01 19.90
N ALA A 267 -30.51 -9.07 19.91
CA ALA A 267 -30.24 -10.28 19.11
C ALA A 267 -30.31 -10.00 17.60
N ASN A 268 -31.30 -9.20 17.16
CA ASN A 268 -31.44 -8.85 15.75
C ASN A 268 -30.33 -7.89 15.25
N HIS A 269 -29.81 -7.01 16.11
CA HIS A 269 -28.70 -6.13 15.76
C HIS A 269 -27.37 -6.89 15.59
N ALA A 270 -27.20 -8.02 16.26
CA ALA A 270 -26.03 -8.89 16.11
C ALA A 270 -26.05 -9.65 14.78
N ALA A 271 -27.22 -10.07 14.30
CA ALA A 271 -27.36 -10.80 13.03
C ALA A 271 -27.05 -9.93 11.79
N LEU A 272 -27.44 -8.65 11.81
CA LEU A 272 -27.19 -7.72 10.70
C LEU A 272 -25.70 -7.37 10.51
N ASN A 273 -24.91 -7.37 11.60
CA ASN A 273 -23.47 -7.09 11.53
C ASN A 273 -22.64 -8.25 10.94
N VAL A 274 -23.18 -9.48 10.91
CA VAL A 274 -22.50 -10.64 10.32
C VAL A 274 -22.59 -10.61 8.79
N GLU A 275 -23.68 -10.08 8.21
CA GLU A 275 -23.83 -10.00 6.76
C GLU A 275 -23.00 -8.86 6.12
N GLU A 276 -22.78 -7.74 6.80
CA GLU A 276 -21.94 -6.65 6.26
C GLU A 276 -20.44 -7.02 6.18
N GLY A 277 -19.99 -8.02 6.95
CA GLY A 277 -18.62 -8.53 6.91
C GLY A 277 -18.28 -9.41 5.70
N LEU A 278 -19.29 -9.90 4.96
CA LEU A 278 -19.10 -10.84 3.85
C LEU A 278 -19.17 -10.19 2.46
N VAL A 279 -19.56 -8.91 2.37
CA VAL A 279 -19.65 -8.16 1.10
C VAL A 279 -18.36 -7.38 0.78
N GLY A 280 -17.37 -7.42 1.68
CA GLY A 280 -16.05 -6.82 1.47
C GLY A 280 -15.01 -7.79 0.87
N LYS A 281 -15.17 -8.19 -0.39
CA LYS A 281 -14.12 -8.64 -1.34
C LYS A 281 -14.76 -9.27 -2.58
N ARG A 282 -14.99 -8.45 -3.61
CA ARG A 282 -14.86 -8.80 -5.03
C ARG A 282 -14.79 -7.51 -5.84
#